data_AF-A0A7J2Z263-F1
#
_entry.id   AF-A0A7J2Z263-F1
#
_cell.length_a   1.000
_cell.length_b   1.000
_cell.length_c   1.000
_cell.angle_alpha   90.00
_cell.angle_beta   90.00
_cell.angle_gamma   90.00
#
_symmetry.space_group_name_H-M   'P 1'
#
loop_
_entity.id
_entity.type
_entity.pdbx_description
1 polymer ?
#
loop_
_entity_poly.entity_id
_entity_poly.type
_entity_poly.pdbx_seq_one_letter_code
_entity_poly.pdbx_strand_id
1 'polypeptide(L)'
;MGLVDILKGFVTGILILILMAALPVYIISNSLQNTLLQQSFYEQQLQETGLYIKLQGLIIDNIVSQFPESELSKYGITKTDVKNAMSKAITVDWVKNETNKNIKQVLWYLNDQTKGVNISISLRPKIEEGGAILISEKIGVDKDTALTLLKSTVSFDSIP
;
A
#
# COMPACT_ATOMS: atom_id res chain seq x y z
N MET A 1 -39.88 -52.33 -15.54
CA MET A 1 -38.98 -51.58 -14.64
C MET A 1 -39.36 -51.92 -13.22
N GLY A 2 -38.42 -52.45 -12.43
CA GLY A 2 -38.68 -52.76 -11.03
C GLY A 2 -38.74 -51.48 -10.19
N LEU A 3 -39.46 -51.53 -9.07
CA LEU A 3 -39.53 -50.43 -8.09
C LEU A 3 -38.12 -49.95 -7.66
N VAL A 4 -37.15 -50.86 -7.63
CA VAL A 4 -35.73 -50.59 -7.33
C VAL A 4 -35.06 -49.76 -8.42
N ASP A 5 -35.39 -49.95 -9.69
CA ASP A 5 -34.81 -49.19 -10.81
C ASP A 5 -35.32 -47.74 -10.81
N ILE A 6 -36.59 -47.55 -10.45
CA ILE A 6 -37.22 -46.24 -10.31
C ILE A 6 -36.61 -45.48 -9.12
N LEU A 7 -36.41 -46.16 -7.98
CA LEU A 7 -35.75 -45.58 -6.81
C LEU A 7 -34.29 -45.20 -7.09
N LYS A 8 -33.54 -46.05 -7.79
CA LYS A 8 -32.16 -45.74 -8.21
C LYS A 8 -32.12 -44.54 -9.16
N GLY A 9 -33.03 -44.46 -10.13
CA GLY A 9 -33.15 -43.33 -11.04
C GLY A 9 -33.46 -42.02 -10.31
N PHE A 10 -34.37 -42.07 -9.33
CA PHE A 10 -34.74 -40.91 -8.51
C PHE A 10 -33.59 -40.41 -7.63
N VAL A 11 -32.91 -41.31 -6.92
CA VAL A 11 -31.74 -40.95 -6.08
C VAL A 11 -30.59 -40.42 -6.93
N THR A 12 -30.34 -41.02 -8.11
CA THR A 12 -29.33 -40.54 -9.05
C THR A 12 -29.68 -39.14 -9.57
N GLY A 13 -30.96 -38.88 -9.88
CA GLY A 13 -31.42 -37.56 -10.31
C GLY A 13 -31.25 -36.49 -9.25
N ILE A 14 -31.56 -36.80 -7.98
CA ILE A 14 -31.35 -35.88 -6.85
C ILE A 14 -29.86 -35.59 -6.65
N LEU A 15 -29.01 -36.61 -6.69
CA LEU A 15 -27.55 -36.44 -6.56
C LEU A 15 -26.98 -35.52 -7.65
N ILE A 16 -27.42 -35.68 -8.90
CA ILE A 16 -26.99 -34.82 -10.02
C ILE A 16 -27.44 -33.37 -9.78
N LEU A 17 -28.66 -33.15 -9.30
CA LEU A 17 -29.19 -31.82 -8.98
C LEU A 17 -28.38 -31.13 -7.86
N ILE A 18 -28.06 -31.86 -6.80
CA ILE A 18 -27.22 -31.35 -5.71
C ILE A 18 -25.81 -31.02 -6.22
N LEU A 19 -25.23 -31.88 -7.05
CA LEU A 19 -23.90 -31.66 -7.63
C LEU A 19 -23.89 -30.41 -8.53
N MET A 20 -24.92 -30.22 -9.37
CA MET A 20 -25.05 -29.05 -10.24
C MET A 20 -25.26 -27.75 -9.47
N ALA A 21 -25.86 -27.79 -8.28
CA ALA A 21 -25.99 -26.60 -7.43
C ALA A 21 -24.71 -26.32 -6.63
N ALA A 22 -24.04 -27.36 -6.12
CA ALA A 22 -22.89 -27.21 -5.24
C ALA A 22 -21.58 -26.91 -5.99
N LEU A 23 -21.37 -27.50 -7.18
CA LEU A 23 -20.13 -27.33 -7.94
C LEU A 23 -19.88 -25.89 -8.39
N PRO A 24 -20.85 -25.13 -8.95
CA PRO A 24 -20.63 -23.74 -9.32
C PRO A 24 -20.32 -22.88 -8.11
N VAL A 25 -21.02 -23.09 -6.99
CA VAL A 25 -20.76 -22.37 -5.74
C VAL A 25 -19.34 -22.66 -5.25
N TYR A 26 -18.92 -23.92 -5.26
CA TYR A 26 -17.56 -24.30 -4.88
C TYR A 26 -16.50 -23.72 -5.83
N ILE A 27 -16.71 -23.79 -7.15
CA ILE A 27 -15.79 -23.25 -8.16
C ILE A 27 -15.68 -21.72 -8.04
N ILE A 28 -16.81 -21.02 -7.88
CA ILE A 28 -16.83 -19.57 -7.70
C ILE A 28 -16.17 -19.19 -6.37
N SER A 29 -16.53 -19.85 -5.27
CA SER A 29 -15.96 -19.56 -3.95
C SER A 29 -14.45 -19.83 -3.91
N ASN A 30 -14.00 -20.94 -4.50
CA ASN A 30 -12.58 -21.27 -4.61
C ASN A 30 -11.85 -20.33 -5.59
N SER A 31 -12.46 -19.91 -6.69
CA SER A 31 -11.88 -18.92 -7.62
C SER A 31 -11.76 -17.53 -6.98
N LEU A 32 -12.78 -17.09 -6.24
CA LEU A 32 -12.76 -15.82 -5.50
C LEU A 32 -11.68 -15.86 -4.41
N GLN A 33 -11.56 -16.94 -3.65
CA GLN A 33 -10.48 -17.11 -2.66
C GLN A 33 -9.09 -17.16 -3.34
N ASN A 34 -8.96 -17.88 -4.44
CA ASN A 34 -7.68 -18.02 -5.15
C ASN A 34 -7.31 -16.81 -6.02
N THR A 35 -8.20 -15.84 -6.20
CA THR A 35 -7.93 -14.63 -7.01
C THR A 35 -8.01 -13.36 -6.16
N LEU A 36 -9.13 -13.10 -5.49
CA LEU A 36 -9.38 -11.87 -4.74
C LEU A 36 -8.77 -11.87 -3.33
N LEU A 37 -8.41 -13.03 -2.79
CA LEU A 37 -7.68 -13.10 -1.51
C LEU A 37 -6.19 -13.35 -1.70
N GLN A 38 -5.71 -13.38 -2.95
CA GLN A 38 -4.28 -13.45 -3.25
C GLN A 38 -3.65 -12.07 -3.33
N GLN A 39 -2.52 -11.90 -2.65
CA GLN A 39 -1.73 -10.67 -2.64
C GLN A 39 -1.25 -10.30 -4.06
N SER A 40 -0.83 -11.29 -4.85
CA SER A 40 -0.33 -11.13 -6.21
C SER A 40 -1.31 -10.41 -7.14
N PHE A 41 -2.61 -10.65 -6.99
CA PHE A 41 -3.64 -9.98 -7.79
C PHE A 41 -3.62 -8.46 -7.58
N TYR A 42 -3.59 -8.00 -6.32
CA TYR A 42 -3.54 -6.58 -6.01
C TYR A 42 -2.19 -5.97 -6.39
N GLU A 43 -1.09 -6.68 -6.17
CA GLU A 43 0.24 -6.19 -6.55
C GLU A 43 0.33 -5.94 -8.06
N GLN A 44 -0.19 -6.87 -8.86
CA GLN A 44 -0.25 -6.76 -10.31
C GLN A 44 -1.15 -5.61 -10.74
N GLN A 45 -2.37 -5.51 -10.20
CA GLN A 45 -3.30 -4.42 -10.52
C GLN A 45 -2.70 -3.04 -10.20
N LEU A 46 -2.08 -2.88 -9.03
CA LEU A 46 -1.44 -1.62 -8.63
C LEU A 46 -0.24 -1.26 -9.53
N GLN A 47 0.48 -2.27 -10.01
CA GLN A 47 1.62 -2.07 -10.92
C GLN A 47 1.16 -1.70 -12.33
N GLU A 48 0.20 -2.44 -12.89
CA GLU A 48 -0.33 -2.21 -14.24
C GLU A 48 -1.07 -0.87 -14.37
N THR A 49 -1.78 -0.45 -13.31
CA THR A 49 -2.51 0.83 -13.28
C THR A 49 -1.62 2.03 -12.94
N GLY A 50 -0.33 1.80 -12.65
CA GLY A 50 0.61 2.83 -12.23
C GLY A 50 0.24 3.50 -10.89
N LEU A 51 -0.51 2.82 -10.03
CA LEU A 51 -1.01 3.41 -8.79
C LEU A 51 0.11 3.71 -7.79
N TYR A 52 1.21 2.94 -7.77
CA TYR A 52 2.36 3.26 -6.90
C TYR A 52 2.98 4.63 -7.23
N ILE A 53 3.09 4.97 -8.52
CA ILE A 53 3.62 6.26 -8.96
C ILE A 53 2.66 7.39 -8.57
N LYS A 54 1.35 7.17 -8.76
CA LYS A 54 0.32 8.14 -8.34
C LYS A 54 0.33 8.36 -6.83
N LEU A 55 0.40 7.30 -6.03
CA LEU A 55 0.46 7.37 -4.57
C LEU A 55 1.72 8.11 -4.11
N GLN A 56 2.88 7.81 -4.70
CA GLN A 56 4.11 8.55 -4.44
C GLN A 56 3.94 10.04 -4.70
N GLY A 57 3.37 10.40 -5.86
CA GLY A 57 3.08 11.80 -6.21
C GLY A 57 2.17 12.48 -5.21
N LEU A 58 1.06 11.84 -4.81
CA LEU A 58 0.12 12.38 -3.82
C LEU A 58 0.75 12.59 -2.45
N ILE A 59 1.58 11.64 -1.98
CA ILE A 59 2.29 11.77 -0.70
C ILE A 59 3.24 12.97 -0.75
N ILE A 60 4.06 13.05 -1.81
CA ILE A 60 5.04 14.12 -1.97
C ILE A 60 4.35 15.48 -2.11
N ASP A 61 3.32 15.58 -2.94
CA ASP A 61 2.59 16.83 -3.15
C ASP A 61 1.90 17.28 -1.85
N ASN A 62 1.33 16.35 -1.07
CA ASN A 62 0.77 16.65 0.24
C ASN A 62 1.83 17.19 1.21
N ILE A 63 3.02 16.58 1.24
CA ILE A 63 4.15 17.07 2.07
C ILE A 63 4.58 18.46 1.62
N VAL A 64 4.83 18.66 0.31
CA VAL A 64 5.27 19.95 -0.25
C VAL A 64 4.24 21.05 0.00
N SER A 65 2.94 20.73 -0.04
CA SER A 65 1.87 21.70 0.20
C SER A 65 1.84 22.24 1.63
N GLN A 66 2.39 21.50 2.60
CA GLN A 66 2.47 21.93 3.99
C GLN A 66 3.57 22.97 4.22
N PHE A 67 4.48 23.17 3.26
CA PHE A 67 5.55 24.17 3.36
C PHE A 67 5.14 25.48 2.64
N PRO A 68 4.91 26.57 3.39
CA PRO A 68 4.58 27.86 2.79
C PRO A 68 5.77 28.43 2.03
N GLU A 69 5.52 29.00 0.84
CA GLU A 69 6.58 29.57 -0.01
C GLU A 69 7.36 30.68 0.68
N SER A 70 6.70 31.48 1.51
CA SER A 70 7.31 32.56 2.27
C SER A 70 8.37 32.09 3.28
N GLU A 71 8.25 30.86 3.79
CA GLU A 71 9.25 30.27 4.69
C GLU A 71 10.41 29.67 3.90
N LEU A 72 10.11 28.98 2.79
CA LEU A 72 11.13 28.39 1.93
C LEU A 72 12.03 29.45 1.28
N SER A 73 11.43 30.57 0.82
CA SER A 73 12.17 31.64 0.14
C SER A 73 13.19 32.33 1.03
N LYS A 74 13.00 32.38 2.36
CA LYS A 74 13.97 32.94 3.32
C LYS A 74 15.32 32.22 3.26
N TYR A 75 15.32 30.95 2.86
CA TYR A 75 16.50 30.10 2.78
C TYR A 75 16.95 29.83 1.34
N GLY A 76 16.37 30.51 0.34
CA GLY A 76 16.66 30.23 -1.08
C GLY A 76 16.23 28.83 -1.53
N ILE A 77 15.24 28.25 -0.84
CA ILE A 77 14.67 26.94 -1.12
C ILE A 77 13.38 27.15 -1.92
N THR A 78 13.19 26.36 -2.97
CA THR A 78 11.94 26.34 -3.74
C THR A 78 11.11 25.10 -3.41
N LYS A 79 9.80 25.14 -3.68
CA LYS A 79 8.95 23.93 -3.61
C LYS A 79 9.47 22.80 -4.49
N THR A 80 10.10 23.14 -5.62
CA THR A 80 10.74 22.16 -6.51
C THR A 80 11.92 21.47 -5.83
N ASP A 81 12.73 22.19 -5.06
CA ASP A 81 13.85 21.60 -4.31
C ASP A 81 13.31 20.62 -3.24
N VAL A 82 12.28 21.02 -2.50
CA VAL A 82 11.61 20.14 -1.52
C VAL A 82 11.04 18.91 -2.21
N LYS A 83 10.34 19.08 -3.35
CA LYS A 83 9.78 17.98 -4.14
C LYS A 83 10.87 17.01 -4.60
N ASN A 84 12.01 17.52 -5.08
CA ASN A 84 13.13 16.70 -5.53
C ASN A 84 13.76 15.92 -4.37
N ALA A 85 13.99 16.57 -3.24
CA ALA A 85 14.56 15.94 -2.05
C ALA A 85 13.61 14.87 -1.47
N MET A 86 12.31 15.16 -1.39
CA MET A 86 11.30 14.19 -0.96
C MET A 86 11.15 13.03 -1.94
N SER A 87 11.28 13.26 -3.26
CA SER A 87 11.26 12.19 -4.27
C SER A 87 12.43 11.23 -4.14
N LYS A 88 13.58 11.70 -3.64
CA LYS A 88 14.76 10.85 -3.36
C LYS A 88 14.58 10.02 -2.09
N ALA A 89 13.87 10.54 -1.08
CA ALA A 89 13.61 9.82 0.17
C ALA A 89 12.43 8.84 0.06
N ILE A 90 11.33 9.27 -0.57
CA ILE A 90 10.09 8.54 -0.79
C ILE A 90 10.12 7.97 -2.20
N THR A 91 10.82 6.86 -2.38
CA THR A 91 10.93 6.19 -3.68
C THR A 91 9.67 5.38 -4.01
N VAL A 92 9.44 5.10 -5.29
CA VAL A 92 8.34 4.22 -5.74
C VAL A 92 8.44 2.85 -5.07
N ASP A 93 9.65 2.31 -4.92
CA ASP A 93 9.88 1.02 -4.27
C ASP A 93 9.50 1.03 -2.79
N TRP A 94 9.78 2.12 -2.08
CA TRP A 94 9.34 2.27 -0.70
C TRP A 94 7.81 2.32 -0.60
N VAL A 95 7.16 3.10 -1.46
CA VAL A 95 5.69 3.18 -1.53
C VAL A 95 5.09 1.81 -1.85
N LYS A 96 5.69 1.07 -2.80
CA LYS A 96 5.29 -0.29 -3.16
C LYS A 96 5.39 -1.23 -1.96
N ASN A 97 6.51 -1.22 -1.24
CA ASN A 97 6.71 -2.11 -0.10
C ASN A 97 5.73 -1.83 1.05
N GLU A 98 5.51 -0.56 1.43
CA GLU A 98 4.56 -0.24 2.49
C GLU A 98 3.11 -0.52 2.07
N THR A 99 2.75 -0.23 0.82
CA THR A 99 1.42 -0.53 0.28
C THR A 99 1.15 -2.04 0.28
N ASN A 100 2.10 -2.85 -0.20
CA ASN A 100 1.96 -4.31 -0.25
C ASN A 100 1.90 -4.92 1.15
N LYS A 101 2.70 -4.40 2.08
CA LYS A 101 2.64 -4.80 3.49
C LYS A 101 1.26 -4.54 4.10
N ASN A 102 0.65 -3.40 3.81
CA ASN A 102 -0.69 -3.08 4.30
C ASN A 102 -1.78 -3.94 3.65
N ILE A 103 -1.69 -4.16 2.34
CA ILE A 103 -2.60 -5.06 1.61
C ILE A 103 -2.52 -6.46 2.20
N LYS A 104 -1.31 -6.96 2.47
CA LYS A 104 -1.12 -8.27 3.11
C LYS A 104 -1.83 -8.38 4.45
N GLN A 105 -1.76 -7.35 5.29
CA GLN A 105 -2.46 -7.35 6.59
C GLN A 105 -3.98 -7.32 6.42
N VAL A 106 -4.50 -6.57 5.46
CA VAL A 106 -5.94 -6.58 5.12
C VAL A 106 -6.37 -7.97 4.64
N LEU A 107 -5.58 -8.59 3.77
CA LEU A 107 -5.85 -9.95 3.29
C LEU A 107 -5.77 -10.99 4.40
N TRP A 108 -4.87 -10.84 5.36
CA TRP A 108 -4.84 -11.70 6.55
C TRP A 108 -6.10 -11.58 7.39
N TYR A 109 -6.62 -10.36 7.59
CA TYR A 109 -7.89 -10.15 8.27
C TYR A 109 -9.07 -10.75 7.50
N LEU A 110 -9.13 -10.55 6.18
CA LEU A 110 -10.18 -11.12 5.33
C LEU A 110 -10.14 -12.66 5.27
N ASN A 111 -8.96 -13.25 5.44
CA ASN A 111 -8.77 -14.70 5.56
C ASN A 111 -8.92 -15.22 7.00
N ASP A 112 -9.41 -14.40 7.94
CA ASP A 112 -9.58 -14.71 9.37
C ASP A 112 -8.28 -15.17 10.07
N GLN A 113 -7.13 -14.78 9.52
CA GLN A 113 -5.81 -15.07 10.10
C GLN A 113 -5.45 -14.08 11.22
N THR A 114 -6.06 -12.89 11.23
CA THR A 114 -5.89 -11.88 12.29
C THR A 114 -7.23 -11.29 12.69
N LYS A 115 -7.38 -10.93 13.98
CA LYS A 115 -8.63 -10.36 14.53
C LYS A 115 -8.82 -8.86 14.23
N GLY A 116 -7.83 -8.23 13.60
CA GLY A 116 -7.85 -6.81 13.29
C GLY A 116 -6.67 -6.40 12.42
N VAL A 117 -6.77 -5.20 11.85
CA VAL A 117 -5.75 -4.59 11.01
C VAL A 117 -5.43 -3.22 11.58
N ASN A 118 -4.15 -2.90 11.71
CA ASN A 118 -3.71 -1.54 11.99
C ASN A 118 -2.91 -1.03 10.79
N ILE A 119 -3.57 -0.25 9.94
CA ILE A 119 -2.94 0.36 8.76
C ILE A 119 -2.40 1.73 9.18
N SER A 120 -1.10 1.79 9.44
CA SER A 120 -0.40 3.03 9.74
C SER A 120 0.93 3.05 9.01
N ILE A 121 1.21 4.15 8.30
CA ILE A 121 2.48 4.40 7.64
C ILE A 121 3.06 5.65 8.28
N SER A 122 4.18 5.52 8.98
CA SER A 122 4.89 6.69 9.50
C SER A 122 5.71 7.33 8.38
N LEU A 123 5.33 8.56 7.99
CA LEU A 123 6.09 9.36 7.02
C LEU A 123 7.28 10.09 7.66
N ARG A 124 7.31 10.19 9.00
CA ARG A 124 8.33 10.94 9.74
C ARG A 124 9.77 10.57 9.35
N PRO A 125 10.18 9.29 9.31
CA PRO A 125 11.56 8.94 8.94
C PRO A 125 11.92 9.38 7.52
N LYS A 126 10.94 9.41 6.61
CA LYS A 126 11.13 9.81 5.22
C LYS A 126 11.15 11.32 5.03
N ILE A 127 10.37 12.04 5.83
CA ILE A 127 10.43 13.50 5.91
C ILE A 127 11.79 13.94 6.48
N GLU A 128 12.29 13.27 7.52
CA GLU A 128 13.63 13.51 8.07
C GLU A 128 14.73 13.27 7.03
N GLU A 129 14.64 12.14 6.32
CA GLU A 129 15.58 11.80 5.24
C GLU A 129 15.54 12.82 4.09
N GLY A 130 14.34 13.23 3.66
CA GLY A 130 14.16 14.24 2.62
C GLY A 130 14.67 15.62 3.04
N GLY A 131 14.44 16.01 4.30
CA GLY A 131 14.99 17.23 4.87
C GLY A 131 16.52 17.22 4.93
N ALA A 132 17.13 16.11 5.34
CA ALA A 132 18.59 15.96 5.35
C ALA A 132 19.18 16.04 3.94
N ILE A 133 18.53 15.42 2.94
CA ILE A 133 18.94 15.53 1.53
C ILE A 133 18.88 17.00 1.07
N LEU A 134 17.79 17.71 1.36
CA LEU A 134 17.62 19.10 0.99
C LEU A 134 18.72 20.00 1.59
N ILE A 135 19.03 19.82 2.87
CA ILE A 135 20.09 20.55 3.56
C ILE A 135 21.46 20.22 2.97
N SER A 136 21.73 18.93 2.73
CA SER A 136 23.01 18.50 2.14
C SER A 136 23.24 19.13 0.76
N GLU A 137 22.19 19.21 -0.07
CA GLU A 137 22.28 19.76 -1.43
C GLU A 137 22.39 21.29 -1.45
N LYS A 138 21.80 21.99 -0.48
CA LYS A 138 21.83 23.45 -0.41
C LYS A 138 23.04 24.01 0.34
N ILE A 139 23.48 23.33 1.39
CA ILE A 139 24.56 23.80 2.27
C ILE A 139 25.90 23.11 1.91
N GLY A 140 25.88 21.99 1.18
CA GLY A 140 27.08 21.26 0.77
C GLY A 140 27.72 20.44 1.90
N VAL A 141 26.95 20.11 2.94
CA VAL A 141 27.37 19.24 4.04
C VAL A 141 26.99 17.79 3.74
N ASP A 142 27.64 16.82 4.39
CA ASP A 142 27.26 15.41 4.27
C ASP A 142 25.87 15.14 4.88
N LYS A 143 25.26 14.01 4.47
CA LYS A 143 23.89 13.65 4.86
C LYS A 143 23.74 13.40 6.37
N ASP A 144 24.77 12.90 7.05
CA ASP A 144 24.72 12.59 8.48
C ASP A 144 24.81 13.86 9.33
N THR A 145 25.69 14.78 8.93
CA THR A 145 25.75 16.14 9.49
C THR A 145 24.45 16.89 9.25
N ALA A 146 23.88 16.82 8.04
CA ALA A 146 22.59 17.42 7.71
C ALA A 146 21.46 16.87 8.58
N LEU A 147 21.41 15.55 8.79
CA LEU A 147 20.41 14.91 9.65
C LEU A 147 20.54 15.34 11.11
N THR A 148 21.77 15.50 11.59
CA THR A 148 22.04 15.97 12.96
C THR A 148 21.56 17.40 13.17
N LEU A 149 21.83 18.30 12.21
CA LEU A 149 21.36 19.68 12.23
C LEU A 149 19.83 19.78 12.16
N LEU A 150 19.20 18.93 11.34
CA LEU A 150 17.76 18.87 11.21
C LEU A 150 17.11 18.47 12.55
N LYS A 151 17.64 17.43 13.21
CA LYS A 151 17.15 16.94 14.50
C LYS A 151 17.38 17.89 15.66
N SER A 152 18.44 18.71 15.62
CA SER A 152 18.69 19.73 16.65
C SER A 152 17.82 20.98 16.50
N THR A 153 17.33 21.25 15.29
CA THR A 153 16.60 22.49 14.95
C THR A 153 15.08 22.27 14.87
N VAL A 154 14.63 21.07 14.48
CA VAL A 154 13.22 20.75 14.28
C VAL A 154 12.81 19.64 15.25
N SER A 155 11.91 19.96 16.19
CA SER A 155 11.17 18.92 16.91
C SER A 155 10.11 18.36 15.97
N PHE A 156 10.28 17.10 15.57
CA PHE A 156 9.32 16.40 14.72
C PHE A 156 8.04 16.02 15.46
N ASP A 157 7.94 16.28 16.76
CA ASP A 157 6.83 15.83 17.63
C ASP A 157 5.46 16.40 17.25
N SER A 158 5.43 17.48 16.48
CA SER A 158 4.21 18.12 15.96
C SER A 158 3.79 17.68 14.56
N ILE A 159 4.54 16.78 13.89
CA ILE A 159 4.13 16.22 12.59
C ILE A 159 3.41 14.89 12.86
N PRO A 160 2.09 14.81 12.57
CA PRO A 160 1.28 13.61 12.79
C PRO A 160 1.74 12.42 11.94
#